data_AF-A0A831YB22-F1
#
_entry.id   AF-A0A831YB22-F1
#
_cell.length_a   1.000
_cell.length_b   1.000
_cell.length_c   1.000
_cell.angle_alpha   90.00
_cell.angle_beta   90.00
_cell.angle_gamma   90.00
#
_symmetry.space_group_name_H-M   'P 1'
#
loop_
_entity.id
_entity.type
_entity.pdbx_description
1 polymer ?
#
loop_
_entity_poly.entity_id
_entity_poly.type
_entity_poly.pdbx_seq_one_letter_code
_entity_poly.pdbx_strand_id
1 'polypeptide(L)'
;MLVWSCYKKLPKKDKVAKFFRYIFTGEVATGLGLMAFLAEFLMSNFLFEFLKNALEDGKVEDFVKSGISFANLISIGLAFIIAYHYELEKYLKSKTQEKRTPRKVLIFALSTPSNSQSNNQNNNKNSLPPNWEPIKDLLEFHKEKLEKLYVLLSKESEKNKQDFEEKIVSPLGLKVNIEYIKDVDVNDEINILKKLNETVIDINKSGYKEEDVSIYISSGTSLVTSILTLYGINDDIQIEYLTQGENSKKEIKALNIKKTDLLPFVKDLTKA
;
A
#
# COMPACT_ATOMS: atom_id res chain seq x y z
N MET A 1 -35.33 -21.51 -31.02
CA MET A 1 -35.70 -21.67 -29.60
C MET A 1 -34.56 -21.36 -28.60
N LEU A 2 -33.29 -21.24 -29.03
CA LEU A 2 -32.14 -20.96 -28.14
C LEU A 2 -31.93 -19.48 -27.78
N VAL A 3 -32.43 -18.54 -28.58
CA VAL A 3 -32.24 -17.09 -28.37
C VAL A 3 -33.09 -16.54 -27.20
N TRP A 4 -34.26 -17.12 -26.94
CA TRP A 4 -35.14 -16.70 -25.83
C TRP A 4 -34.62 -17.15 -24.45
N SER A 5 -33.86 -18.25 -24.40
CA SER A 5 -33.26 -18.78 -23.16
C SER A 5 -32.19 -17.85 -22.58
N CYS A 6 -31.42 -17.17 -23.44
CA CYS A 6 -30.38 -16.23 -23.02
C CYS A 6 -30.95 -14.91 -22.48
N TYR A 7 -32.15 -14.49 -22.91
CA TYR A 7 -32.77 -13.23 -22.46
C TYR A 7 -33.24 -13.26 -20.99
N LYS A 8 -33.54 -14.45 -20.45
CA LYS A 8 -33.94 -14.62 -19.04
C LYS A 8 -32.78 -14.59 -18.03
N LYS A 9 -31.53 -14.54 -18.51
CA LYS A 9 -30.32 -14.42 -17.67
C LYS A 9 -29.66 -13.03 -17.76
N LEU A 10 -30.41 -12.01 -18.18
CA LEU A 10 -29.89 -10.64 -18.11
C LEU A 10 -29.70 -10.26 -16.62
N PRO A 11 -28.50 -9.84 -16.21
CA PRO A 11 -28.26 -9.37 -14.85
C PRO A 11 -29.21 -8.21 -14.55
N LYS A 12 -29.82 -8.21 -13.34
CA LYS A 12 -30.75 -7.17 -12.86
C LYS A 12 -30.21 -5.78 -13.24
N LYS A 13 -31.08 -4.86 -13.68
CA LYS A 13 -30.73 -3.52 -14.19
C LYS A 13 -29.67 -2.79 -13.34
N ASP A 14 -29.68 -2.98 -12.02
CA ASP A 14 -28.69 -2.41 -11.09
C ASP A 14 -27.24 -2.89 -11.30
N LYS A 15 -27.04 -4.13 -11.76
CA LYS A 15 -25.70 -4.67 -12.08
C LYS A 15 -25.15 -4.08 -13.37
N VAL A 16 -26.01 -3.85 -14.36
CA VAL A 16 -25.65 -3.22 -15.62
C VAL A 16 -25.34 -1.74 -15.38
N ALA A 17 -26.17 -1.04 -14.61
CA ALA A 17 -25.92 0.34 -14.20
C ALA A 17 -24.64 0.50 -13.37
N LYS A 18 -24.33 -0.44 -12.45
CA LYS A 18 -23.04 -0.47 -11.75
C LYS A 18 -21.87 -0.71 -12.70
N PHE A 19 -21.98 -1.64 -13.64
CA PHE A 19 -20.94 -1.92 -14.63
C PHE A 19 -20.63 -0.69 -15.50
N PHE A 20 -21.67 -0.03 -16.02
CA PHE A 20 -21.51 1.24 -16.74
C PHE A 20 -20.98 2.34 -15.83
N ARG A 21 -21.42 2.42 -14.57
CA ARG A 21 -20.89 3.38 -13.61
C ARG A 21 -19.38 3.15 -13.39
N TYR A 22 -18.90 1.92 -13.25
CA TYR A 22 -17.45 1.61 -13.16
C TYR A 22 -16.68 2.06 -14.43
N ILE A 23 -17.26 1.86 -15.61
CA ILE A 23 -16.70 2.34 -16.89
C ILE A 23 -16.66 3.88 -16.93
N PHE A 24 -17.72 4.55 -16.48
CA PHE A 24 -17.83 6.02 -16.48
C PHE A 24 -17.09 6.70 -15.32
N THR A 25 -16.80 6.00 -14.20
CA THR A 25 -16.08 6.55 -13.03
C THR A 25 -14.56 6.51 -13.17
N GLY A 26 -14.02 6.09 -14.32
CA GLY A 26 -12.63 6.41 -14.66
C GLY A 26 -11.55 5.50 -14.08
N GLU A 27 -11.84 4.22 -13.81
CA GLU A 27 -10.75 3.24 -13.78
C GLU A 27 -10.23 3.10 -15.22
N VAL A 28 -9.06 3.72 -15.50
CA VAL A 28 -8.41 3.76 -16.82
C VAL A 28 -8.35 2.37 -17.47
N ALA A 29 -8.16 1.33 -16.66
CA ALA A 29 -8.16 -0.07 -17.09
C ALA A 29 -9.51 -0.58 -17.63
N THR A 30 -10.64 -0.10 -17.09
CA THR A 30 -11.99 -0.56 -17.47
C THR A 30 -12.46 0.10 -18.77
N GLY A 31 -12.19 1.40 -18.95
CA GLY A 31 -12.51 2.13 -20.18
C GLY A 31 -11.67 1.68 -21.37
N LEU A 32 -10.36 1.55 -21.17
CA LEU A 32 -9.44 0.98 -22.16
C LEU A 32 -9.83 -0.46 -22.50
N GLY A 33 -10.14 -1.29 -21.49
CA GLY A 33 -10.56 -2.68 -21.69
C GLY A 33 -11.84 -2.81 -22.51
N LEU A 34 -12.81 -1.92 -22.33
CA LEU A 34 -14.03 -1.90 -23.15
C LEU A 34 -13.75 -1.52 -24.61
N MET A 35 -12.92 -0.50 -24.84
CA MET A 35 -12.55 -0.08 -26.19
C MET A 35 -11.75 -1.16 -26.92
N ALA A 36 -10.85 -1.85 -26.22
CA ALA A 36 -10.11 -3.00 -26.75
C ALA A 36 -11.06 -4.16 -27.11
N PHE A 37 -12.00 -4.50 -26.22
CA PHE A 37 -13.01 -5.52 -26.49
C PHE A 37 -13.88 -5.18 -27.71
N LEU A 38 -14.34 -3.94 -27.84
CA LEU A 38 -15.14 -3.50 -28.98
C LEU A 38 -14.34 -3.54 -30.29
N ALA A 39 -13.08 -3.12 -30.26
CA ALA A 39 -12.18 -3.18 -31.40
C ALA A 39 -11.90 -4.64 -31.82
N GLU A 40 -11.60 -5.52 -30.86
CA GLU A 40 -11.38 -6.94 -31.11
C GLU A 40 -12.63 -7.64 -31.65
N PHE A 41 -13.82 -7.31 -31.12
CA PHE A 41 -15.09 -7.86 -31.58
C PHE A 41 -15.41 -7.45 -33.03
N LEU A 42 -15.24 -6.17 -33.37
CA LEU A 42 -15.43 -5.67 -34.73
C LEU A 42 -14.45 -6.30 -35.71
N MET A 43 -13.17 -6.36 -35.34
CA MET A 43 -12.11 -6.93 -36.19
C MET A 43 -12.27 -8.44 -36.37
N SER A 44 -12.72 -9.16 -35.34
CA SER A 44 -13.03 -10.59 -35.42
C SER A 44 -14.20 -10.88 -36.36
N ASN A 45 -15.23 -10.03 -36.37
CA ASN A 45 -16.35 -10.17 -37.30
C ASN A 45 -15.89 -9.97 -38.76
N PHE A 46 -15.08 -8.95 -39.04
CA PHE A 46 -14.52 -8.76 -40.38
C PHE A 46 -13.60 -9.90 -40.80
N LEU A 47 -12.73 -10.38 -39.89
CA LEU A 47 -11.88 -11.53 -40.15
C LEU A 47 -12.71 -12.76 -40.50
N PHE A 48 -13.77 -13.03 -39.77
CA PHE A 48 -14.64 -14.18 -40.02
C PHE A 48 -15.37 -14.08 -41.37
N GLU A 49 -15.86 -12.89 -41.72
CA GLU A 49 -16.54 -12.64 -42.99
C GLU A 49 -15.59 -12.81 -44.18
N PHE A 50 -14.38 -12.23 -44.11
CA PHE A 50 -13.38 -12.39 -45.17
C PHE A 50 -12.87 -13.82 -45.29
N LEU A 51 -12.68 -14.53 -44.17
CA LEU A 51 -12.21 -15.91 -44.19
C LEU A 51 -13.27 -16.84 -44.80
N LYS A 52 -14.54 -16.61 -44.46
CA LYS A 52 -15.67 -17.33 -45.03
C LYS A 52 -15.75 -17.12 -46.55
N ASN A 53 -15.69 -15.86 -47.00
CA ASN A 53 -15.75 -15.56 -48.44
C ASN A 53 -14.54 -16.11 -49.20
N ALA A 54 -13.35 -16.12 -48.59
CA ALA A 54 -12.16 -16.71 -49.18
C ALA A 54 -12.27 -18.25 -49.32
N LEU A 55 -12.85 -18.93 -48.33
CA LEU A 55 -12.97 -20.39 -48.30
C LEU A 55 -14.14 -20.91 -49.15
N GLU A 56 -15.27 -20.22 -49.16
CA GLU A 56 -16.48 -20.64 -49.88
C GLU A 56 -16.46 -20.21 -51.35
N ASP A 57 -16.00 -18.99 -51.67
CA ASP A 57 -16.03 -18.44 -53.03
C ASP A 57 -14.67 -18.49 -53.75
N GLY A 58 -13.60 -18.93 -53.07
CA GLY A 58 -12.26 -19.02 -53.63
C GLY A 58 -11.62 -17.66 -54.01
N LYS A 59 -12.12 -16.55 -53.45
CA LYS A 59 -11.67 -15.20 -53.77
C LYS A 59 -10.34 -14.89 -53.09
N VAL A 60 -9.27 -14.84 -53.88
CA VAL A 60 -7.90 -14.50 -53.42
C VAL A 60 -7.84 -13.13 -52.72
N GLU A 61 -8.66 -12.18 -53.15
CA GLU A 61 -8.76 -10.85 -52.54
C GLU A 61 -9.21 -10.92 -51.06
N ASP A 62 -10.19 -11.77 -50.75
CA ASP A 62 -10.72 -11.92 -49.39
C ASP A 62 -9.75 -12.70 -48.49
N PHE A 63 -8.91 -13.57 -49.07
CA PHE A 63 -7.82 -14.20 -48.34
C PHE A 63 -6.77 -13.18 -47.87
N VAL A 64 -6.41 -12.22 -48.73
CA VAL A 64 -5.49 -11.13 -48.38
C VAL A 64 -6.09 -10.21 -47.33
N LYS A 65 -7.38 -9.85 -47.46
CA LYS A 65 -8.10 -9.05 -46.45
C LYS A 65 -8.15 -9.76 -45.09
N SER A 66 -8.35 -11.07 -45.08
CA SER A 66 -8.31 -11.88 -43.85
C SER A 66 -6.94 -11.80 -43.16
N GLY A 67 -5.85 -11.92 -43.91
CA GLY A 67 -4.49 -11.77 -43.38
C GLY A 67 -4.25 -10.39 -42.76
N ILE A 68 -4.72 -9.32 -43.41
CA ILE A 68 -4.62 -7.95 -42.90
C ILE A 68 -5.46 -7.77 -41.62
N SER A 69 -6.69 -8.28 -41.60
CA SER A 69 -7.55 -8.22 -40.41
C SER A 69 -6.96 -8.98 -39.22
N PHE A 70 -6.33 -10.13 -39.46
CA PHE A 70 -5.63 -10.90 -38.43
C PHE A 70 -4.41 -10.15 -37.88
N ALA A 71 -3.58 -9.59 -38.77
CA ALA A 71 -2.43 -8.77 -38.37
C ALA A 71 -2.87 -7.56 -37.52
N ASN A 72 -3.92 -6.86 -37.93
CA ASN A 72 -4.47 -5.73 -37.19
C ASN A 72 -5.01 -6.13 -35.81
N LEU A 73 -5.65 -7.29 -35.67
CA LEU A 73 -6.13 -7.80 -34.39
C LEU A 73 -4.96 -8.04 -33.42
N ILE A 74 -3.87 -8.65 -33.90
CA ILE A 74 -2.64 -8.83 -33.12
C ILE A 74 -2.01 -7.47 -32.78
N SER A 75 -1.94 -6.53 -33.73
CA SER A 75 -1.38 -5.19 -33.49
C SER A 75 -2.14 -4.39 -32.43
N ILE A 76 -3.48 -4.48 -32.42
CA ILE A 76 -4.32 -3.84 -31.38
C ILE A 76 -4.05 -4.48 -30.01
N GLY A 77 -3.99 -5.81 -29.94
CA GLY A 77 -3.66 -6.53 -28.70
C GLY A 77 -2.27 -6.14 -28.15
N LEU A 78 -1.25 -6.08 -29.01
CA LEU A 78 0.09 -5.66 -28.64
C LEU A 78 0.14 -4.18 -28.20
N ALA A 79 -0.53 -3.29 -28.93
CA ALA A 79 -0.63 -1.88 -28.55
C ALA A 79 -1.27 -1.71 -27.17
N PHE A 80 -2.26 -2.53 -26.83
CA PHE A 80 -2.89 -2.53 -25.52
C PHE A 80 -1.94 -3.00 -24.42
N ILE A 81 -1.21 -4.09 -24.62
CA ILE A 81 -0.23 -4.60 -23.66
C ILE A 81 0.85 -3.53 -23.39
N ILE A 82 1.35 -2.88 -24.45
CA ILE A 82 2.36 -1.82 -24.33
C ILE A 82 1.78 -0.60 -23.60
N ALA A 83 0.59 -0.14 -23.97
CA ALA A 83 -0.06 1.01 -23.34
C ALA A 83 -0.39 0.75 -21.85
N TYR A 84 -0.88 -0.44 -21.54
CA TYR A 84 -1.15 -0.88 -20.17
C TYR A 84 0.16 -0.95 -19.35
N HIS A 85 1.21 -1.52 -19.91
CA HIS A 85 2.52 -1.58 -19.25
C HIS A 85 3.09 -0.18 -19.00
N TYR A 86 2.99 0.73 -19.98
CA TYR A 86 3.44 2.11 -19.86
C TYR A 86 2.67 2.88 -18.79
N GLU A 87 1.34 2.78 -18.76
CA GLU A 87 0.52 3.42 -17.73
C GLU A 87 0.75 2.79 -16.35
N LEU A 88 0.99 1.48 -16.25
CA LEU A 88 1.37 0.83 -15.01
C LEU A 88 2.74 1.35 -14.52
N GLU A 89 3.74 1.43 -15.39
CA GLU A 89 5.03 2.01 -15.04
C GLU A 89 4.92 3.47 -14.61
N LYS A 90 4.14 4.27 -15.34
CA LYS A 90 3.89 5.67 -15.02
C LYS A 90 3.16 5.82 -13.69
N TYR A 91 2.18 4.97 -13.40
CA TYR A 91 1.51 4.89 -12.12
C TYR A 91 2.50 4.56 -10.99
N LEU A 92 3.31 3.51 -11.16
CA LEU A 92 4.34 3.10 -10.20
C LEU A 92 5.39 4.20 -9.98
N LYS A 93 5.84 4.87 -11.05
CA LYS A 93 6.80 6.00 -11.00
C LYS A 93 6.17 7.29 -10.44
N SER A 94 4.87 7.50 -10.59
CA SER A 94 4.17 8.65 -10.00
C SER A 94 3.90 8.46 -8.51
N LYS A 95 3.80 7.21 -8.04
CA LYS A 95 3.67 6.86 -6.62
C LYS A 95 5.01 6.75 -5.88
N THR A 96 6.14 6.87 -6.58
CA THR A 96 7.44 6.88 -5.90
C THR A 96 7.58 8.10 -4.99
N GLN A 97 7.43 7.83 -3.70
CA GLN A 97 7.79 8.67 -2.55
C GLN A 97 7.08 10.02 -2.50
N GLU A 98 5.84 10.00 -2.01
CA GLU A 98 5.31 11.21 -1.37
C GLU A 98 6.30 11.70 -0.31
N LYS A 99 6.55 13.00 -0.32
CA LYS A 99 7.50 13.64 0.58
C LYS A 99 7.01 13.42 2.01
N ARG A 100 7.85 12.80 2.85
CA ARG A 100 7.63 12.68 4.29
C ARG A 100 7.26 14.05 4.87
N THR A 101 6.16 14.13 5.61
CA THR A 101 5.73 15.38 6.28
C THR A 101 5.57 15.18 7.79
N PRO A 102 5.81 16.21 8.62
CA PRO A 102 5.53 16.12 10.05
C PRO A 102 4.04 15.94 10.34
N ARG A 103 3.70 15.04 11.26
CA ARG A 103 2.35 14.66 11.69
C ARG A 103 2.13 14.99 13.17
N LYS A 104 0.86 15.08 13.60
CA LYS A 104 0.49 15.42 14.98
C LYS A 104 0.48 14.23 15.92
N VAL A 105 0.20 13.05 15.37
CA VAL A 105 0.17 11.79 16.11
C VAL A 105 1.23 10.86 15.55
N LEU A 106 2.03 10.26 16.42
CA LEU A 106 3.01 9.25 16.05
C LEU A 106 2.74 7.95 16.81
N ILE A 107 2.83 6.81 16.13
CA ILE A 107 2.66 5.48 16.70
C ILE A 107 3.90 4.66 16.37
N PHE A 108 4.54 4.05 17.37
CA PHE A 108 5.63 3.10 17.15
C PHE A 108 5.80 2.15 18.33
N ALA A 109 6.54 1.06 18.13
CA ALA A 109 6.90 0.14 19.20
C ALA A 109 8.31 0.42 19.74
N LEU A 110 8.49 0.42 21.06
CA LEU A 110 9.82 0.58 21.65
C LEU A 110 10.53 -0.77 21.69
N SER A 111 11.69 -0.84 21.03
CA SER A 111 12.57 -2.00 21.09
C SER A 111 13.50 -1.95 22.31
N THR A 112 13.90 -3.11 22.82
CA THR A 112 14.95 -3.20 23.84
C THR A 112 16.25 -2.60 23.30
N PRO A 113 17.00 -1.84 24.09
CA PRO A 113 18.23 -1.20 23.62
C PRO A 113 19.23 -2.25 23.14
N SER A 114 19.76 -2.08 21.93
CA SER A 114 20.77 -2.98 21.38
C SER A 114 22.11 -2.66 22.04
N ASN A 115 22.68 -3.61 22.77
CA ASN A 115 24.08 -3.53 23.17
C ASN A 115 24.92 -3.76 21.92
N SER A 116 25.61 -2.73 21.44
CA SER A 116 26.65 -2.92 20.42
C SER A 116 27.64 -3.96 20.92
N GLN A 117 27.82 -5.06 20.17
CA GLN A 117 28.87 -6.07 20.39
C GLN A 117 30.28 -5.54 20.10
N SER A 118 30.52 -4.23 20.18
CA SER A 118 31.88 -3.70 20.22
C SER A 118 32.44 -3.91 21.62
N ASN A 119 33.13 -5.04 21.80
CA ASN A 119 33.89 -5.47 22.99
C ASN A 119 34.99 -4.49 23.48
N ASN A 120 34.97 -3.24 23.05
CA ASN A 120 35.90 -2.20 23.46
C ASN A 120 35.17 -0.86 23.35
N GLN A 121 34.54 -0.38 24.42
CA GLN A 121 34.46 1.05 24.73
C GLN A 121 33.72 1.29 26.03
N ASN A 122 34.36 2.11 26.86
CA ASN A 122 33.87 2.76 28.07
C ASN A 122 32.34 2.88 28.12
N ASN A 123 31.76 2.30 29.18
CA ASN A 123 30.37 2.51 29.62
C ASN A 123 30.11 3.99 29.92
N ASN A 124 30.02 4.82 28.88
CA ASN A 124 29.38 6.11 28.99
C ASN A 124 27.90 5.82 29.20
N LYS A 125 27.44 5.88 30.45
CA LYS A 125 26.02 5.72 30.83
C LYS A 125 25.06 6.63 30.00
N ASN A 126 25.61 7.64 29.33
CA ASN A 126 24.90 8.63 28.54
C ASN A 126 24.87 8.34 27.02
N SER A 127 25.43 7.24 26.51
CA SER A 127 25.32 6.94 25.07
C SER A 127 23.93 6.41 24.70
N LEU A 128 23.37 6.91 23.59
CA LEU A 128 22.10 6.45 23.05
C LEU A 128 22.30 5.10 22.34
N PRO A 129 21.45 4.09 22.59
CA PRO A 129 21.50 2.82 21.88
C PRO A 129 21.38 3.00 20.35
N PRO A 130 22.14 2.26 19.52
CA PRO A 130 22.10 2.41 18.06
C PRO A 130 20.72 2.21 17.43
N ASN A 131 19.89 1.33 18.00
CA ASN A 131 18.52 1.11 17.54
C ASN A 131 17.52 2.18 18.01
N TRP A 132 17.92 3.05 18.93
CA TRP A 132 17.12 4.18 19.41
C TRP A 132 17.45 5.49 18.69
N GLU A 133 18.62 5.58 18.04
CA GLU A 133 19.01 6.73 17.22
C GLU A 133 17.97 7.06 16.12
N PRO A 134 17.44 6.09 15.34
CA PRO A 134 16.36 6.37 14.40
C PRO A 134 15.07 6.89 15.07
N ILE A 135 14.78 6.48 16.31
CA ILE A 135 13.61 6.97 17.04
C ILE A 135 13.82 8.43 17.48
N LYS A 136 15.04 8.79 17.85
CA LYS A 136 15.40 10.18 18.12
C LYS A 136 15.23 11.04 16.87
N ASP A 137 15.77 10.61 15.73
CA ASP A 137 15.67 11.33 14.45
C ASP A 137 14.20 11.45 13.99
N LEU A 138 13.42 10.40 14.18
CA LEU A 138 11.98 10.38 13.95
C LEU A 138 11.27 11.47 14.76
N LEU A 139 11.50 11.47 16.08
CA LEU A 139 10.87 12.42 16.98
C LEU A 139 11.32 13.86 16.75
N GLU A 140 12.60 14.08 16.45
CA GLU A 140 13.13 15.40 16.11
C GLU A 140 12.47 15.97 14.86
N PHE A 141 12.26 15.14 13.83
CA PHE A 141 11.54 15.54 12.63
C PHE A 141 10.07 15.92 12.88
N HIS A 142 9.38 15.22 13.77
CA HIS A 142 7.97 15.49 14.07
C HIS A 142 7.75 16.57 15.12
N LYS A 143 8.78 16.91 15.90
CA LYS A 143 8.73 17.72 17.14
C LYS A 143 7.87 18.98 17.06
N GLU A 144 7.90 19.72 15.95
CA GLU A 144 7.18 20.99 15.82
C GLU A 144 5.66 20.83 15.70
N LYS A 145 5.19 19.70 15.16
CA LYS A 145 3.76 19.41 14.98
C LYS A 145 3.23 18.33 15.92
N LEU A 146 4.12 17.53 16.52
CA LEU A 146 3.75 16.39 17.34
C LEU A 146 3.00 16.88 18.59
N GLU A 147 1.81 16.35 18.81
CA GLU A 147 0.95 16.63 19.96
C GLU A 147 0.78 15.37 20.83
N LYS A 148 0.68 14.20 20.19
CA LYS A 148 0.44 12.92 20.86
C LYS A 148 1.37 11.82 20.34
N LEU A 149 1.89 11.03 21.27
CA LEU A 149 2.76 9.91 20.97
C LEU A 149 2.19 8.62 21.59
N TYR A 150 2.02 7.58 20.78
CA TYR A 150 1.67 6.25 21.25
C TYR A 150 2.87 5.31 21.13
N VAL A 151 3.33 4.82 22.27
CA VAL A 151 4.49 3.92 22.33
C VAL A 151 4.03 2.53 22.77
N LEU A 152 4.11 1.56 21.87
CA LEU A 152 3.84 0.16 22.19
C LEU A 152 5.01 -0.41 22.98
N LEU A 153 4.70 -0.95 24.17
CA LEU A 153 5.67 -1.55 25.08
C LEU A 153 5.37 -3.04 25.26
N SER A 154 6.38 -3.87 24.98
CA SER A 154 6.38 -5.24 25.47
C SER A 154 6.75 -5.25 26.95
N LYS A 155 6.49 -6.38 27.63
CA LYS A 155 6.96 -6.58 29.02
C LYS A 155 8.48 -6.35 29.14
N GLU A 156 9.23 -6.69 28.09
CA GLU A 156 10.69 -6.54 28.07
C GLU A 156 11.13 -5.10 27.83
N SER A 157 10.38 -4.33 27.04
CA SER A 157 10.72 -2.92 26.77
C SER A 157 10.18 -1.94 27.80
N GLU A 158 9.19 -2.33 28.61
CA GLU A 158 8.62 -1.49 29.67
C GLU A 158 9.67 -1.01 30.70
N LYS A 159 10.62 -1.88 31.07
CA LYS A 159 11.73 -1.52 31.97
C LYS A 159 12.63 -0.40 31.41
N ASN A 160 12.60 -0.16 30.10
CA ASN A 160 13.40 0.86 29.44
C ASN A 160 12.63 2.17 29.23
N LYS A 161 11.38 2.27 29.71
CA LYS A 161 10.55 3.48 29.57
C LYS A 161 11.26 4.71 30.11
N GLN A 162 11.74 4.65 31.36
CA GLN A 162 12.41 5.79 32.00
C GLN A 162 13.68 6.17 31.25
N ASP A 163 14.48 5.18 30.85
CA ASP A 163 15.71 5.38 30.08
C ASP A 163 15.43 6.06 28.72
N PHE A 164 14.32 5.70 28.08
CA PHE A 164 13.85 6.33 26.84
C PHE A 164 13.43 7.79 27.06
N GLU A 165 12.68 8.08 28.14
CA GLU A 165 12.27 9.44 28.49
C GLU A 165 13.48 10.33 28.81
N GLU A 166 14.46 9.82 29.56
CA GLU A 166 15.66 10.55 29.97
C GLU A 166 16.63 10.78 28.80
N LYS A 167 16.78 9.81 27.90
CA LYS A 167 17.78 9.87 26.81
C LYS A 167 17.25 10.47 25.51
N ILE A 168 15.93 10.44 25.27
CA ILE A 168 15.33 10.93 24.01
C ILE A 168 14.32 12.05 24.26
N VAL A 169 13.29 11.79 25.07
CA VAL A 169 12.17 12.75 25.21
C VAL A 169 12.62 14.06 25.85
N SER A 170 13.29 13.97 26.99
CA SER A 170 13.73 15.13 27.78
C SER A 170 14.77 15.98 27.05
N PRO A 171 15.84 15.40 26.44
CA PRO A 171 16.83 16.17 25.69
C PRO A 171 16.27 16.85 24.44
N LEU A 172 15.25 16.25 23.81
CA LEU A 172 14.53 16.89 22.71
C LEU A 172 13.59 18.00 23.19
N GLY A 173 13.31 18.12 24.49
CA GLY A 173 12.37 19.11 25.03
C GLY A 173 10.96 18.94 24.48
N LEU A 174 10.55 17.69 24.22
CA LEU A 174 9.22 17.36 23.70
C LEU A 174 8.16 17.62 24.77
N LYS A 175 7.22 18.51 24.46
CA LYS A 175 6.04 18.80 25.29
C LYS A 175 4.80 18.13 24.71
N VAL A 176 4.85 16.81 24.59
CA VAL A 176 3.81 16.01 23.93
C VAL A 176 3.16 15.06 24.93
N ASN A 177 1.89 14.71 24.71
CA ASN A 177 1.24 13.69 25.52
C ASN A 177 1.71 12.31 25.08
N ILE A 178 2.40 11.57 25.96
CA ILE A 178 2.90 10.23 25.67
C ILE A 178 2.00 9.18 26.32
N GLU A 179 1.30 8.43 25.48
CA GLU A 179 0.50 7.28 25.85
C GLU A 179 1.34 6.00 25.69
N TYR A 180 1.62 5.34 26.80
CA TYR A 180 2.34 4.06 26.79
C TYR A 180 1.35 2.91 26.74
N ILE A 181 1.31 2.20 25.63
CA ILE A 181 0.46 1.02 25.44
C ILE A 181 1.21 -0.18 26.02
N LYS A 182 0.88 -0.52 27.27
CA LYS A 182 1.55 -1.56 28.05
C LYS A 182 0.99 -2.95 27.77
N ASP A 183 1.74 -3.96 28.23
CA ASP A 183 1.40 -5.37 28.17
C ASP A 183 1.12 -5.89 26.74
N VAL A 184 1.87 -5.37 25.77
CA VAL A 184 1.81 -5.88 24.39
C VAL A 184 2.61 -7.17 24.31
N ASP A 185 1.95 -8.28 24.06
CA ASP A 185 2.62 -9.53 23.73
C ASP A 185 3.01 -9.50 22.25
N VAL A 186 4.30 -9.31 21.99
CA VAL A 186 4.87 -9.16 20.64
C VAL A 186 4.82 -10.45 19.80
N ASN A 187 4.37 -11.55 20.40
CA ASN A 187 4.16 -12.85 19.74
C ASN A 187 2.67 -13.23 19.62
N ASP A 188 1.74 -12.42 20.14
CA ASP A 188 0.30 -12.65 20.07
C ASP A 188 -0.36 -11.61 19.17
N GLU A 189 -0.75 -12.03 17.97
CA GLU A 189 -1.40 -11.18 16.97
C GLU A 189 -2.73 -10.58 17.48
N ILE A 190 -3.51 -11.33 18.25
CA ILE A 190 -4.82 -10.88 18.74
C ILE A 190 -4.62 -9.81 19.81
N ASN A 191 -3.63 -10.00 20.69
CA ASN A 191 -3.26 -9.00 21.68
C ASN A 191 -2.83 -7.68 21.02
N ILE A 192 -1.92 -7.73 20.03
CA ILE A 192 -1.44 -6.54 19.32
C ILE A 192 -2.60 -5.81 18.63
N LEU A 193 -3.45 -6.55 17.89
CA LEU A 193 -4.61 -5.98 17.20
C LEU A 193 -5.60 -5.33 18.17
N LYS A 194 -5.89 -5.98 19.30
CA LYS A 194 -6.77 -5.42 20.33
C LYS A 194 -6.23 -4.10 20.86
N LYS A 195 -4.94 -4.05 21.19
CA LYS A 195 -4.28 -2.83 21.70
C LYS A 195 -4.28 -1.70 20.68
N LEU A 196 -4.01 -2.01 19.41
CA LEU A 196 -4.06 -1.02 18.33
C LEU A 196 -5.49 -0.50 18.08
N ASN A 197 -6.51 -1.36 18.16
CA ASN A 197 -7.90 -0.93 18.04
C ASN A 197 -8.30 0.03 19.18
N GLU A 198 -7.84 -0.23 20.41
CA GLU A 198 -8.02 0.69 21.54
C GLU A 198 -7.35 2.05 21.25
N THR A 199 -6.14 2.05 20.69
CA THR A 199 -5.42 3.25 20.25
C THR A 199 -6.18 4.04 19.19
N VAL A 200 -6.74 3.38 18.17
CA VAL A 200 -7.56 4.03 17.13
C VAL A 200 -8.75 4.76 17.74
N ILE A 201 -9.47 4.07 18.62
CA ILE A 201 -10.65 4.63 19.28
C ILE A 201 -10.26 5.88 20.04
N ASP A 202 -9.11 5.88 20.71
CA ASP A 202 -8.61 7.03 21.45
C ASP A 202 -8.15 8.18 20.56
N ILE A 203 -7.45 7.89 19.46
CA ILE A 203 -7.08 8.89 18.42
C ILE A 203 -8.33 9.59 17.89
N ASN A 204 -9.34 8.82 17.50
CA ASN A 204 -10.59 9.35 16.96
C ASN A 204 -11.37 10.16 18.00
N LYS A 205 -11.43 9.69 19.25
CA LYS A 205 -12.06 10.44 20.35
C LYS A 205 -11.33 11.74 20.68
N SER A 206 -10.02 11.78 20.45
CA SER A 206 -9.20 12.98 20.63
C SER A 206 -9.35 13.98 19.46
N GLY A 207 -10.10 13.64 18.41
CA GLY A 207 -10.40 14.54 17.28
C GLY A 207 -9.35 14.57 16.17
N TYR A 208 -8.37 13.65 16.20
CA TYR A 208 -7.37 13.53 15.14
C TYR A 208 -7.95 12.80 13.93
N LYS A 209 -7.53 13.21 12.73
CA LYS A 209 -7.88 12.54 11.47
C LYS A 209 -6.76 11.59 11.04
N GLU A 210 -7.05 10.72 10.06
CA GLU A 210 -6.07 9.79 9.49
C GLU A 210 -4.84 10.52 8.94
N GLU A 211 -5.04 11.66 8.27
CA GLU A 211 -3.96 12.55 7.80
C GLU A 211 -3.09 13.14 8.93
N ASP A 212 -3.53 13.10 10.18
CA ASP A 212 -2.73 13.58 11.31
C ASP A 212 -1.79 12.50 11.87
N VAL A 213 -1.88 11.26 11.39
CA VAL A 213 -1.22 10.08 11.97
C VAL A 213 -0.02 9.64 11.14
N SER A 214 1.10 9.41 11.83
CA SER A 214 2.26 8.67 11.31
C SER A 214 2.47 7.39 12.10
N ILE A 215 2.86 6.31 11.43
CA ILE A 215 3.22 5.03 12.04
C ILE A 215 4.63 4.67 11.64
N TYR A 216 5.54 4.55 12.60
CA TYR A 216 6.90 4.10 12.34
C TYR A 216 7.03 2.59 12.57
N ILE A 217 7.43 1.87 11.53
CA ILE A 217 7.36 0.39 11.49
C ILE A 217 8.70 -0.32 11.63
N SER A 218 9.82 0.42 11.64
CA SER A 218 11.16 -0.18 11.73
C SER A 218 11.62 -0.48 13.15
N SER A 219 10.75 -0.29 14.14
CA SER A 219 10.98 -0.68 15.53
C SER A 219 9.98 -1.75 15.95
N GLY A 220 10.47 -2.85 16.53
CA GLY A 220 9.65 -3.97 17.00
C GLY A 220 10.08 -5.30 16.38
N THR A 221 9.26 -6.34 16.62
CA THR A 221 9.41 -7.64 15.95
C THR A 221 8.77 -7.60 14.57
N SER A 222 9.12 -8.54 13.70
CA SER A 222 8.51 -8.66 12.37
C SER A 222 6.99 -8.76 12.41
N LEU A 223 6.43 -9.39 13.46
CA LEU A 223 4.97 -9.47 13.67
C LEU A 223 4.37 -8.09 13.95
N VAL A 224 4.96 -7.33 14.88
CA VAL A 224 4.53 -5.96 15.20
C VAL A 224 4.65 -5.06 13.97
N THR A 225 5.76 -5.11 13.25
CA THR A 225 5.97 -4.37 12.00
C THR A 225 4.89 -4.69 10.97
N SER A 226 4.56 -5.98 10.77
CA SER A 226 3.54 -6.40 9.82
C SER A 226 2.16 -5.88 10.21
N ILE A 227 1.79 -6.00 11.48
CA ILE A 227 0.48 -5.54 11.98
C ILE A 227 0.39 -4.00 11.91
N LEU A 228 1.44 -3.27 12.29
CA LEU A 228 1.48 -1.81 12.16
C LEU A 228 1.39 -1.36 10.70
N THR A 229 2.01 -2.10 9.78
CA THR A 229 1.91 -1.83 8.34
C THR A 229 0.48 -2.03 7.86
N LEU A 230 -0.14 -3.17 8.19
CA LEU A 230 -1.55 -3.45 7.86
C LEU A 230 -2.50 -2.40 8.44
N TYR A 231 -2.20 -1.93 9.64
CA TYR A 231 -2.95 -0.86 10.30
C TYR A 231 -2.80 0.49 9.56
N GLY A 232 -1.61 0.80 9.07
CA GLY A 232 -1.36 2.02 8.28
C GLY A 232 -1.93 1.98 6.87
N ILE A 233 -2.52 0.87 6.42
CA ILE A 233 -3.20 0.75 5.12
C ILE A 233 -4.59 1.36 5.27
N ASN A 234 -4.62 2.68 5.35
CA ASN A 234 -5.83 3.47 5.22
C ASN A 234 -5.52 4.70 4.36
N ASP A 235 -6.57 5.32 3.81
CA ASP A 235 -6.38 6.50 2.98
C ASP A 235 -5.87 7.64 3.89
N ASP A 236 -4.60 8.02 3.71
CA ASP A 236 -3.93 9.20 4.30
C ASP A 236 -3.10 9.00 5.59
N ILE A 237 -3.03 7.78 6.14
CA ILE A 237 -2.05 7.46 7.20
C ILE A 237 -0.64 7.37 6.60
N GLN A 238 0.33 8.06 7.21
CA GLN A 238 1.73 7.99 6.78
C GLN A 238 2.45 6.81 7.46
N ILE A 239 2.93 5.85 6.69
CA ILE A 239 3.80 4.78 7.22
C ILE A 239 5.26 5.23 7.04
N GLU A 240 6.10 5.09 8.06
CA GLU A 240 7.50 5.49 8.03
C GLU A 240 8.43 4.33 8.37
N TYR A 241 9.53 4.22 7.63
CA TYR A 241 10.50 3.14 7.81
C TYR A 241 11.93 3.63 7.60
N LEU A 242 12.87 3.00 8.28
CA LEU A 242 14.30 3.21 8.14
C LEU A 242 14.82 2.39 6.95
N THR A 243 15.44 3.04 5.97
CA THR A 243 16.07 2.34 4.85
C THR A 243 17.32 1.58 5.31
N GLN A 244 17.46 0.33 4.85
CA GLN A 244 18.65 -0.49 5.05
C GLN A 244 19.43 -0.60 3.74
N GLY A 245 20.72 -0.26 3.77
CA GLY A 245 21.63 -0.47 2.63
C GLY A 245 23.07 -0.12 2.99
N GLU A 246 24.01 -0.96 2.54
CA GLU A 246 25.45 -0.87 2.89
C GLU A 246 26.12 0.44 2.42
N ASN A 247 25.60 1.04 1.35
CA ASN A 247 26.13 2.27 0.74
C ASN A 247 25.17 3.47 0.79
N SER A 248 23.99 3.30 1.39
CA SER A 248 22.99 4.37 1.53
C SER A 248 23.01 4.93 2.94
N LYS A 249 23.01 6.26 3.08
CA LYS A 249 22.75 6.89 4.38
C LYS A 249 21.45 6.34 4.95
N LYS A 250 21.47 5.87 6.19
CA LYS A 250 20.27 5.49 6.93
C LYS A 250 19.33 6.70 6.95
N GLU A 251 18.18 6.57 6.31
CA GLU A 251 17.21 7.64 6.18
C GLU A 251 15.82 7.08 6.50
N ILE A 252 15.00 7.87 7.18
CA ILE A 252 13.60 7.53 7.41
C ILE A 252 12.80 8.03 6.22
N LYS A 253 12.13 7.11 5.54
CA LYS A 253 11.28 7.39 4.39
C LYS A 253 9.82 7.11 4.72
N ALA A 254 8.94 7.82 4.02
CA ALA A 254 7.51 7.58 4.06
C ALA A 254 7.10 6.58 2.96
N LEU A 255 6.14 5.73 3.29
CA LEU A 255 5.47 4.77 2.45
C LEU A 255 3.98 5.14 2.44
N ASN A 256 3.42 5.34 1.25
CA ASN A 256 1.99 5.56 1.07
C ASN A 256 1.40 4.32 0.41
N ILE A 257 0.76 3.45 1.21
CA ILE A 257 -0.01 2.32 0.71
C ILE A 257 -1.47 2.62 0.97
N LYS A 258 -2.22 2.84 -0.10
CA LYS A 258 -3.67 3.01 0.00
C LYS A 258 -4.35 1.65 -0.02
N LYS A 259 -5.55 1.58 0.56
CA LYS A 259 -6.35 0.36 0.52
C LYS A 259 -6.62 -0.12 -0.91
N THR A 260 -6.79 0.82 -1.84
CA THR A 260 -6.97 0.54 -3.27
C THR A 260 -5.76 -0.16 -3.90
N ASP A 261 -4.55 0.09 -3.39
CA ASP A 261 -3.32 -0.53 -3.90
C ASP A 261 -3.23 -2.02 -3.58
N LEU A 262 -3.92 -2.46 -2.52
CA LEU A 262 -3.93 -3.86 -2.10
C LEU A 262 -5.07 -4.69 -2.69
N LEU A 263 -6.11 -4.05 -3.24
CA LEU A 263 -7.25 -4.74 -3.84
C LEU A 263 -6.89 -5.79 -4.90
N PRO A 264 -5.87 -5.60 -5.76
CA PRO A 264 -5.44 -6.62 -6.70
C PRO A 264 -4.94 -7.90 -5.99
N PHE A 265 -4.18 -7.75 -4.91
CA PHE A 265 -3.57 -8.86 -4.18
C PHE A 265 -4.57 -9.66 -3.35
N VAL A 266 -5.62 -9.01 -2.82
CA VAL A 266 -6.67 -9.68 -2.04
C VAL A 266 -7.63 -10.47 -2.95
N LYS A 267 -7.88 -10.02 -4.18
CA LYS A 267 -8.77 -10.73 -5.11
C LYS A 267 -8.21 -12.07 -5.56
N ASP A 268 -6.88 -12.22 -5.65
CA ASP A 268 -6.23 -13.47 -6.02
C ASP A 268 -6.24 -14.52 -4.90
N LEU A 269 -6.30 -14.10 -3.63
CA LEU A 269 -6.39 -15.02 -2.49
C LEU A 269 -7.76 -15.71 -2.36
N THR A 270 -8.83 -15.11 -2.87
CA THR A 270 -10.18 -15.74 -2.86
C THR A 270 -10.38 -16.78 -3.97
N LYS A 271 -9.37 -17.03 -4.80
CA LYS A 271 -9.38 -18.03 -5.87
C LYS A 271 -8.42 -19.21 -5.64
N ALA A 272 -7.66 -19.20 -4.53
CA ALA A 272 -6.85 -20.33 -4.06
C ALA A 272 -7.63 -21.13 -3.01
#